data_AF-A0A2P8E0U0-F1
#
_entry.id   AF-A0A2P8E0U0-F1
#
_cell.length_a   1.000
_cell.length_b   1.000
_cell.length_c   1.000
_cell.angle_alpha   90.00
_cell.angle_beta   90.00
_cell.angle_gamma   90.00
#
_symmetry.space_group_name_H-M   'P 1'
#
loop_
_entity.id
_entity.type
_entity.pdbx_description
1 polymer ?
#
loop_
_entity_poly.entity_id
_entity_poly.type
_entity_poly.pdbx_seq_one_letter_code
_entity_poly.pdbx_strand_id
1 'polypeptide(L)'
;MRERLNTSIQSASLILVAAGLAWVVWSQDTTMKDMLTYLIILMVLIESLSLYLIGRIYPESHTTFKMGIIATLFILLGIKIMLPDLFIPLTITVFAINFMYNFYTNNKRRRGGFKRRIGNKFR
;
A
#
# COMPACT_ATOMS: atom_id res chain seq x y z
N MET A 1 20.29 -1.08 -4.31
CA MET A 1 19.97 -1.07 -2.86
C MET A 1 18.58 -0.52 -2.55
N ARG A 2 18.21 0.68 -3.04
CA ARG A 2 16.85 1.26 -2.87
C ARG A 2 15.70 0.35 -3.35
N GLU A 3 15.99 -0.51 -4.32
CA GLU A 3 15.04 -1.46 -4.90
C GLU A 3 14.75 -2.66 -4.01
N ARG A 4 15.79 -3.26 -3.38
CA ARG A 4 15.61 -4.30 -2.36
C ARG A 4 14.86 -3.72 -1.17
N LEU A 5 15.16 -2.48 -0.79
CA LEU A 5 14.42 -1.75 0.26
C LEU A 5 12.92 -1.65 -0.04
N ASN A 6 12.50 -1.31 -1.27
CA ASN A 6 11.06 -1.26 -1.57
C ASN A 6 10.40 -2.65 -1.47
N THR A 7 11.04 -3.69 -2.01
CA THR A 7 10.50 -5.04 -1.89
C THR A 7 10.42 -5.49 -0.43
N SER A 8 11.44 -5.17 0.37
CA SER A 8 11.46 -5.42 1.81
C SER A 8 10.39 -4.63 2.55
N ILE A 9 10.18 -3.36 2.19
CA ILE A 9 9.13 -2.50 2.77
C ILE A 9 7.74 -3.06 2.45
N GLN A 10 7.52 -3.57 1.24
CA GLN A 10 6.25 -4.19 0.83
C GLN A 10 6.00 -5.55 1.50
N SER A 11 7.05 -6.37 1.64
CA SER A 11 6.96 -7.63 2.40
C SER A 11 6.74 -7.35 3.89
N ALA A 12 7.41 -6.35 4.44
CA ALA A 12 7.24 -5.91 5.83
C ALA A 12 5.85 -5.32 6.07
N SER A 13 5.28 -4.56 5.13
CA SER A 13 3.92 -4.03 5.26
C SER A 13 2.88 -5.16 5.27
N LEU A 14 3.08 -6.22 4.48
CA LEU A 14 2.20 -7.40 4.53
C LEU A 14 2.28 -8.10 5.88
N ILE A 15 3.49 -8.32 6.38
CA ILE A 15 3.73 -8.95 7.69
C ILE A 15 3.13 -8.09 8.81
N LEU A 16 3.25 -6.76 8.72
CA LEU A 16 2.66 -5.82 9.68
C LEU A 16 1.12 -5.86 9.66
N VAL A 17 0.49 -5.93 8.48
CA VAL A 17 -0.96 -6.07 8.39
C VAL A 17 -1.42 -7.42 8.95
N ALA A 18 -0.72 -8.51 8.63
CA ALA A 18 -1.03 -9.84 9.17
C ALA A 18 -0.80 -9.94 10.69
N ALA A 19 0.28 -9.35 11.20
CA ALA A 19 0.58 -9.29 12.63
C ALA A 19 -0.44 -8.41 13.38
N GLY A 20 -0.86 -7.29 12.79
CA GLY A 20 -1.93 -6.44 13.34
C GLY A 20 -3.26 -7.19 13.43
N LEU A 21 -3.63 -7.93 12.38
CA LEU A 21 -4.83 -8.78 12.38
C LEU A 21 -4.75 -9.89 13.44
N ALA A 22 -3.60 -10.55 13.58
CA ALA A 22 -3.37 -11.55 14.62
C ALA A 22 -3.43 -10.95 16.03
N TRP A 23 -2.94 -9.71 16.21
CA TRP A 23 -3.01 -8.99 17.48
C TRP A 23 -4.44 -8.70 17.91
N VAL A 24 -5.35 -8.33 17.00
CA VAL A 24 -6.76 -8.09 17.34
C VAL A 24 -7.52 -9.35 17.73
N VAL A 25 -7.16 -10.50 17.18
CA VAL A 25 -7.76 -11.77 17.62
C VAL A 25 -7.37 -12.10 19.07
N TRP A 26 -6.20 -11.64 19.52
CA TRP A 26 -5.70 -11.90 20.88
C TRP A 26 -5.90 -10.76 21.88
N SER A 27 -6.01 -9.52 21.42
CA SER A 27 -6.23 -8.36 22.28
C SER A 27 -7.72 -8.18 22.53
N GLN A 28 -8.15 -8.48 23.76
CA GLN A 28 -9.54 -8.29 24.19
C GLN A 28 -9.96 -6.82 24.32
N ASP A 29 -9.00 -5.89 24.30
CA ASP A 29 -9.22 -4.46 24.56
C ASP A 29 -9.32 -3.60 23.28
N THR A 30 -9.02 -4.16 22.10
CA THR A 30 -8.96 -3.38 20.86
C THR A 30 -10.06 -3.79 19.89
N THR A 31 -10.89 -2.84 19.44
CA THR A 31 -11.89 -3.13 18.40
C THR A 31 -11.23 -3.27 17.03
N MET A 32 -11.79 -4.12 16.16
CA MET A 32 -11.36 -4.26 14.76
C MET A 32 -11.34 -2.89 14.04
N LYS A 33 -12.28 -2.00 14.39
CA LYS A 33 -12.41 -0.67 13.80
C LYS A 33 -11.21 0.23 14.14
N ASP A 34 -10.73 0.16 15.38
CA ASP A 34 -9.58 0.96 15.83
C ASP A 34 -8.27 0.44 15.25
N MET A 35 -8.08 -0.88 15.23
CA MET A 35 -6.91 -1.47 14.56
C MET A 35 -6.86 -1.11 13.08
N LEU A 36 -7.97 -1.25 12.34
CA LEU A 36 -8.00 -0.88 10.93
C LEU A 36 -7.69 0.61 10.72
N THR A 37 -8.10 1.47 11.65
CA THR A 37 -7.73 2.89 11.62
C THR A 37 -6.21 3.08 11.75
N TYR A 38 -5.57 2.40 12.71
CA TYR A 38 -4.11 2.46 12.87
C TYR A 38 -3.37 1.87 11.67
N LEU A 39 -3.87 0.78 11.09
CA LEU A 39 -3.31 0.19 9.89
C LEU A 39 -3.44 1.12 8.67
N ILE A 40 -4.55 1.84 8.53
CA ILE A 40 -4.71 2.86 7.49
C ILE A 40 -3.62 3.93 7.63
N ILE A 41 -3.42 4.47 8.84
CA ILE A 41 -2.40 5.50 9.10
C ILE A 41 -1.00 4.96 8.77
N LEU A 42 -0.68 3.76 9.24
CA LEU A 42 0.60 3.10 8.97
C LEU A 42 0.80 2.89 7.46
N MET A 43 -0.22 2.43 6.74
CA MET A 43 -0.16 2.21 5.30
C MET A 43 0.02 3.51 4.53
N VAL A 44 -0.61 4.62 4.94
CA VAL A 44 -0.39 5.93 4.35
C VAL A 44 1.08 6.34 4.48
N LEU A 45 1.69 6.15 5.66
CA LEU A 45 3.10 6.46 5.89
C LEU A 45 4.02 5.59 5.01
N ILE A 46 3.76 4.28 4.97
CA ILE A 46 4.54 3.33 4.16
C ILE A 46 4.42 3.66 2.66
N GLU A 47 3.21 3.89 2.16
CA GLU A 47 2.98 4.20 0.75
C GLU A 47 3.58 5.55 0.36
N SER A 48 3.52 6.55 1.25
CA SER A 48 4.16 7.86 1.03
C SER A 48 5.69 7.73 0.97
N LEU A 49 6.28 6.97 1.89
CA LEU A 49 7.73 6.72 1.91
C LEU A 49 8.16 5.89 0.69
N SER A 50 7.36 4.90 0.29
CA SER A 50 7.55 4.13 -0.94
C SER A 50 7.51 5.04 -2.16
N LEU A 51 6.49 5.90 -2.30
CA LEU A 51 6.37 6.85 -3.39
C LEU A 51 7.55 7.83 -3.45
N TYR A 52 7.97 8.37 -2.30
CA TYR A 52 9.14 9.26 -2.20
C TYR A 52 10.43 8.59 -2.70
N LEU A 53 10.68 7.34 -2.27
CA LEU A 53 11.89 6.60 -2.64
C LEU A 53 11.92 6.20 -4.12
N ILE A 54 10.76 5.95 -4.73
CA ILE A 54 10.62 5.22 -5.98
C ILE A 54 10.11 6.10 -7.13
N GLY A 55 9.54 7.27 -6.82
CA GLY A 55 8.84 8.13 -7.78
C GLY A 55 9.70 8.57 -8.98
N ARG A 56 11.02 8.56 -8.86
CA ARG A 56 11.93 8.85 -9.99
C ARG A 56 12.26 7.63 -10.86
N ILE A 57 12.13 6.43 -10.33
CA ILE A 57 12.64 5.18 -10.94
C ILE A 57 11.52 4.41 -11.65
N TYR A 58 10.31 4.42 -11.08
CA TYR A 58 9.19 3.65 -11.63
C TYR A 58 8.37 4.48 -12.64
N PRO A 59 7.68 3.81 -13.59
CA PRO A 59 6.79 4.47 -14.53
C PRO A 59 5.63 5.18 -13.83
N GLU A 60 5.09 6.20 -14.51
CA GLU A 60 4.02 7.05 -14.00
C GLU A 60 2.77 6.25 -13.60
N SER A 61 2.46 5.15 -14.30
CA SER A 61 1.34 4.28 -13.94
C SER A 61 1.47 3.68 -12.54
N HIS A 62 2.68 3.46 -12.04
CA HIS A 62 2.93 2.97 -10.68
C HIS A 62 2.79 4.06 -9.63
N THR A 63 3.33 5.23 -9.91
CA THR A 63 3.23 6.37 -8.99
C THR A 63 1.79 6.87 -8.87
N THR A 64 1.04 6.91 -9.98
CA THR A 64 -0.37 7.29 -9.99
C THR A 64 -1.23 6.31 -9.21
N PHE A 65 -0.97 5.00 -9.35
CA PHE A 65 -1.68 4.00 -8.53
C PHE A 65 -1.40 4.20 -7.03
N LYS A 66 -0.14 4.40 -6.64
CA LYS A 66 0.22 4.66 -5.23
C LYS A 66 -0.45 5.93 -4.69
N MET A 67 -0.49 7.01 -5.48
CA MET A 67 -1.23 8.22 -5.10
C MET A 67 -2.74 7.94 -4.93
N GLY A 68 -3.31 7.13 -5.82
CA GLY A 68 -4.71 6.68 -5.73
C GLY A 68 -4.99 5.85 -4.46
N ILE A 69 -4.10 4.92 -4.10
CA ILE A 69 -4.18 4.17 -2.85
C ILE A 69 -4.12 5.10 -1.63
N ILE A 70 -3.16 6.03 -1.60
CA ILE A 70 -3.05 7.00 -0.50
C ILE A 70 -4.35 7.83 -0.36
N ALA A 71 -4.88 8.35 -1.47
CA ALA A 71 -6.15 9.08 -1.46
C ALA A 71 -7.31 8.21 -0.95
N THR A 72 -7.37 6.95 -1.38
CA THR A 72 -8.41 6.00 -0.97
C THR A 72 -8.33 5.71 0.54
N LEU A 73 -7.11 5.57 1.07
CA LEU A 73 -6.87 5.38 2.51
C LEU A 73 -7.37 6.59 3.34
N PHE A 74 -7.20 7.82 2.86
CA PHE A 74 -7.80 9.00 3.50
C PHE A 74 -9.33 9.03 3.39
N ILE A 75 -9.88 8.64 2.24
CA ILE A 75 -11.34 8.55 2.05
C ILE A 75 -11.95 7.55 3.04
N LEU A 76 -11.29 6.41 3.29
CA LEU A 76 -11.75 5.43 4.28
C LEU A 76 -11.88 6.01 5.69
N LEU A 77 -11.01 6.96 6.08
CA LEU A 77 -11.14 7.67 7.36
C LEU A 77 -12.43 8.51 7.43
N GLY A 78 -12.84 9.13 6.31
CA GLY A 78 -14.13 9.81 6.21
C GLY A 78 -15.31 8.84 6.25
N ILE A 79 -15.21 7.71 5.53
CA ILE A 79 -16.23 6.64 5.52
C ILE A 79 -16.44 6.07 6.92
N LYS A 80 -15.40 5.97 7.76
CA LYS A 80 -15.53 5.54 9.17
C LYS A 80 -16.61 6.31 9.92
N ILE A 81 -16.75 7.61 9.64
CA ILE A 81 -17.68 8.54 10.29
C ILE A 81 -19.04 8.52 9.57
N MET A 82 -19.03 8.57 8.23
CA MET A 82 -20.24 8.70 7.42
C MET A 82 -21.04 7.38 7.27
N LEU A 83 -20.33 6.27 7.10
CA LEU A 83 -20.88 4.93 6.81
C LEU A 83 -20.09 3.86 7.58
N PRO A 84 -20.23 3.81 8.92
CA PRO A 84 -19.41 2.99 9.81
C PRO A 84 -19.50 1.48 9.52
N ASP A 85 -20.64 1.00 9.03
CA ASP A 85 -20.88 -0.42 8.74
C ASP A 85 -20.10 -0.91 7.52
N LEU A 86 -19.83 -0.01 6.56
CA LEU A 86 -19.05 -0.32 5.36
C LEU A 86 -17.55 -0.14 5.57
N PHE A 87 -17.12 0.48 6.67
CA PHE A 87 -15.72 0.79 6.91
C PHE A 87 -14.83 -0.47 6.92
N ILE A 88 -15.23 -1.51 7.65
CA ILE A 88 -14.46 -2.75 7.78
C ILE A 88 -14.31 -3.45 6.42
N PRO A 89 -15.38 -3.82 5.70
CA PRO A 89 -15.25 -4.52 4.43
C PRO A 89 -14.49 -3.70 3.39
N LEU A 90 -14.75 -2.39 3.27
CA LEU A 90 -14.04 -1.53 2.31
C LEU A 90 -12.55 -1.40 2.63
N THR A 91 -12.18 -1.30 3.91
CA THR A 91 -10.76 -1.21 4.30
C THR A 91 -10.01 -2.49 3.93
N ILE A 92 -10.62 -3.66 4.18
CA ILE A 92 -10.05 -4.95 3.80
C ILE A 92 -9.88 -5.04 2.27
N THR A 93 -10.90 -4.62 1.51
CA THR A 93 -10.83 -4.60 0.04
C THR A 93 -9.69 -3.72 -0.46
N VAL A 94 -9.53 -2.51 0.09
CA VAL A 94 -8.46 -1.58 -0.31
C VAL A 94 -7.08 -2.16 0.01
N PHE A 95 -6.92 -2.80 1.17
CA PHE A 95 -5.67 -3.48 1.51
C PHE A 95 -5.35 -4.63 0.55
N ALA A 96 -6.36 -5.45 0.21
CA ALA A 96 -6.20 -6.56 -0.73
C ALA A 96 -5.81 -6.06 -2.13
N ILE A 97 -6.47 -5.01 -2.63
CA ILE A 97 -6.15 -4.39 -3.92
C ILE A 97 -4.72 -3.84 -3.92
N ASN A 98 -4.33 -3.13 -2.86
CA ASN A 98 -2.98 -2.60 -2.75
C ASN A 98 -1.93 -3.72 -2.75
N PHE A 99 -2.18 -4.78 -1.98
CA PHE A 99 -1.29 -5.93 -1.93
C PHE A 99 -1.17 -6.63 -3.29
N MET A 100 -2.29 -6.92 -3.93
CA MET A 100 -2.33 -7.56 -5.25
C MET A 100 -1.57 -6.75 -6.30
N TYR A 101 -1.74 -5.43 -6.29
CA TYR A 101 -1.04 -4.54 -7.20
C TYR A 101 0.48 -4.50 -6.92
N ASN A 102 0.87 -4.40 -5.66
CA ASN A 102 2.27 -4.43 -5.26
C ASN A 102 2.92 -5.78 -5.64
N PHE A 103 2.22 -6.90 -5.48
CA PHE A 103 2.67 -8.22 -5.92
C PHE A 103 2.82 -8.31 -7.44
N TYR A 104 1.82 -7.84 -8.20
CA TYR A 104 1.86 -7.83 -9.66
C TYR A 104 3.03 -6.99 -10.20
N THR A 105 3.20 -5.78 -9.68
CA THR A 105 4.27 -4.87 -10.12
C THR A 105 5.65 -5.42 -9.80
N ASN A 106 5.81 -6.07 -8.64
CA ASN A 106 7.05 -6.76 -8.27
C ASN A 106 7.36 -7.94 -9.21
N ASN A 107 6.37 -8.79 -9.52
CA ASN A 107 6.55 -9.92 -10.43
C ASN A 107 6.83 -9.49 -11.88
N LYS A 108 6.10 -8.49 -12.38
CA LYS A 108 6.33 -7.92 -13.71
C LYS A 108 7.73 -7.30 -13.83
N ARG A 109 8.24 -6.74 -12.72
CA ARG A 109 9.60 -6.19 -12.63
C ARG A 109 10.67 -7.27 -12.59
N ARG A 110 10.49 -8.35 -11.82
CA ARG A 110 11.41 -9.51 -11.82
C ARG A 110 11.56 -10.14 -13.21
N ARG A 111 10.52 -10.04 -14.04
CA ARG A 111 10.52 -10.47 -15.46
C ARG A 111 11.09 -9.42 -16.43
N GLY A 112 11.68 -8.32 -15.95
CA GLY A 112 12.36 -7.32 -16.77
C GLY A 112 11.47 -6.28 -17.48
N GLY A 113 10.13 -6.38 -17.36
CA GLY A 113 9.18 -5.52 -18.09
C GLY A 113 8.93 -4.13 -17.50
N PHE A 114 9.65 -3.75 -16.44
CA PHE A 114 9.43 -2.50 -15.67
C PHE A 114 10.68 -1.62 -15.65
N LYS A 115 11.37 -1.50 -16.79
CA LYS A 115 12.34 -0.42 -17.02
C LYS A 115 11.62 0.71 -17.75
N ARG A 116 11.65 1.92 -17.19
CA ARG A 116 11.29 3.15 -17.92
C ARG A 116 12.10 3.12 -19.21
N ARG A 117 11.46 3.16 -20.39
CA ARG A 117 12.19 3.42 -21.64
C ARG A 117 12.80 4.81 -21.45
N ILE A 118 14.08 4.86 -21.06
CA ILE A 118 14.88 6.05 -21.27
C ILE A 118 14.84 6.20 -22.78
N GLY A 119 14.03 7.15 -23.25
CA GLY A 119 14.04 7.49 -24.66
C GLY A 119 15.49 7.75 -25.02
N ASN A 120 16.05 6.99 -25.96
CA ASN A 120 17.25 7.41 -26.64
C ASN A 120 16.90 8.79 -27.19
N LYS A 121 17.40 9.85 -26.52
CA LYS A 121 17.53 11.14 -27.17
C LYS A 121 18.46 10.87 -28.34
N PHE A 122 17.87 10.70 -29.51
CA PHE A 122 18.60 10.87 -30.74
C PHE A 122 19.08 12.32 -30.77
N ARG A 123 20.39 12.47 -31.01
CA ARG A 123 21.22 13.68 -31.09
C ARG A 123 21.88 14.11 -29.80
#